data_AF-A0A2S2NKN4-F1
#
_entry.id   AF-A0A2S2NKN4-F1
#
_cell.length_a   1.000
_cell.length_b   1.000
_cell.length_c   1.000
_cell.angle_alpha   90.00
_cell.angle_beta   90.00
_cell.angle_gamma   90.00
#
_symmetry.space_group_name_H-M   'P 1'
#
loop_
_entity.id
_entity.type
_entity.pdbx_description
1 polymer ?
#
loop_
_entity_poly.entity_id
_entity_poly.type
_entity_poly.pdbx_seq_one_letter_code
_entity_poly.pdbx_strand_id
1 'polypeptide(L)'
;PQPPLPQLYTYSGRIIFLQYLVIFDINKSNIVLPIIEDLEEKVVHYGFFRCADPEKPKLLCKDSELLATYGTDKVGKDAKLVLSVLMDDKDKSLLRFVDVGPNYVSPDHDSGIDDAIKFFPYDFDEMDGEVKLWLAQQEVRDEEDIDDDHELGEDEEGVTEEENSPQDQQQEPAQSTVVG
;
A
#
# COMPACT_ATOMS: atom_id res chain seq x y z
N PRO A 1 -21.99 43.60 -2.48
CA PRO A 1 -21.25 42.77 -1.49
C PRO A 1 -20.54 41.62 -2.21
N GLN A 2 -19.21 41.70 -2.32
CA GLN A 2 -18.44 40.53 -2.75
C GLN A 2 -18.52 39.48 -1.64
N PRO A 3 -18.67 38.18 -1.96
CA PRO A 3 -18.52 37.14 -0.96
C PRO A 3 -17.12 37.25 -0.35
N PRO A 4 -16.94 37.00 0.95
CA PRO A 4 -15.61 36.93 1.52
C PRO A 4 -14.81 35.90 0.72
N LEU A 5 -13.62 36.30 0.25
CA LEU A 5 -12.68 35.36 -0.37
C LEU A 5 -12.39 34.26 0.67
N PRO A 6 -12.32 32.97 0.26
CA PRO A 6 -11.84 31.93 1.16
C PRO A 6 -10.48 32.39 1.69
N GLN A 7 -10.30 32.36 3.01
CA GLN A 7 -9.05 32.79 3.62
C GLN A 7 -7.94 31.86 3.11
N LEU A 8 -7.10 32.38 2.22
CA LEU A 8 -5.93 31.68 1.70
C LEU A 8 -4.88 31.70 2.81
N TYR A 9 -4.84 30.66 3.63
CA TYR A 9 -3.75 30.48 4.57
C TYR A 9 -2.48 30.14 3.77
N THR A 10 -1.33 30.62 4.20
CA THR A 10 -0.05 30.27 3.57
C THR A 10 0.89 29.71 4.59
N TYR A 11 1.31 28.46 4.40
CA TYR A 11 2.35 27.82 5.20
C TYR A 11 3.49 27.41 4.29
N SER A 12 4.72 27.84 4.63
CA SER A 12 5.91 27.59 3.82
C SER A 12 5.75 27.97 2.33
N GLY A 13 4.97 29.02 2.04
CA GLY A 13 4.74 29.54 0.69
C GLY A 13 3.65 28.85 -0.13
N ARG A 14 2.91 27.88 0.43
CA ARG A 14 1.78 27.20 -0.25
C ARG A 14 0.44 27.64 0.30
N ILE A 15 -0.56 27.76 -0.57
CA ILE A 15 -1.95 27.97 -0.19
C ILE A 15 -2.44 26.73 0.56
N ILE A 16 -2.79 26.90 1.83
CA ILE A 16 -3.52 25.93 2.64
C ILE A 16 -5.01 26.22 2.47
N PHE A 17 -5.74 25.22 2.02
CA PHE A 17 -7.19 25.23 2.02
C PHE A 17 -7.70 24.81 3.39
N LEU A 18 -8.83 25.40 3.80
CA LEU A 18 -9.53 24.95 4.99
C LEU A 18 -9.88 23.46 4.82
N GLN A 19 -9.55 22.64 5.81
CA GLN A 19 -9.76 21.20 5.75
C GLN A 19 -10.09 20.65 7.12
N TYR A 20 -10.83 19.54 7.13
CA TYR A 20 -11.14 18.76 8.32
C TYR A 20 -10.41 17.43 8.27
N LEU A 21 -9.91 17.00 9.43
CA LEU A 21 -9.46 15.64 9.60
C LEU A 21 -10.64 14.78 10.02
N VAL A 22 -10.82 13.66 9.33
CA VAL A 22 -11.82 12.66 9.66
C VAL A 22 -11.12 11.32 9.84
N ILE A 23 -11.39 10.65 10.96
CA ILE A 23 -10.78 9.36 11.28
C ILE A 23 -11.86 8.32 11.49
N PHE A 24 -11.69 7.18 10.83
CA PHE A 24 -12.56 6.01 10.94
C PHE A 24 -11.76 4.80 11.42
N ASP A 25 -12.45 3.84 12.03
CA ASP A 25 -11.93 2.49 12.16
C ASP A 25 -11.72 1.83 10.79
N ILE A 26 -10.67 1.01 10.68
CA ILE A 26 -10.39 0.24 9.47
C ILE A 26 -11.59 -0.62 9.03
N ASN A 27 -12.41 -1.08 9.98
CA ASN A 27 -13.61 -1.88 9.72
C ASN A 27 -14.68 -1.14 8.89
N LYS A 28 -14.59 0.19 8.79
CA LYS A 28 -15.50 1.03 8.00
C LYS A 28 -14.94 1.37 6.61
N SER A 29 -13.71 0.95 6.30
CA SER A 29 -13.04 1.25 5.03
C SER A 29 -13.87 0.81 3.82
N ASN A 30 -14.55 -0.33 3.88
CA ASN A 30 -15.43 -0.82 2.82
C ASN A 30 -16.62 0.11 2.49
N ILE A 31 -17.03 0.98 3.44
CA ILE A 31 -18.10 1.96 3.24
C ILE A 31 -17.51 3.33 2.88
N VAL A 32 -16.37 3.67 3.49
CA VAL A 32 -15.73 4.98 3.32
C VAL A 32 -15.01 5.08 1.97
N LEU A 33 -14.34 4.01 1.50
CA LEU A 33 -13.59 4.02 0.24
C LEU A 33 -14.45 4.42 -0.98
N PRO A 34 -15.65 3.85 -1.20
CA PRO A 34 -16.54 4.32 -2.27
C PRO A 34 -16.93 5.80 -2.16
N ILE A 35 -17.06 6.32 -0.92
CA ILE A 35 -17.37 7.74 -0.71
C ILE A 35 -16.17 8.62 -1.05
N ILE A 36 -14.94 8.14 -0.80
CA ILE A 36 -13.71 8.82 -1.22
C ILE A 36 -13.65 8.88 -2.75
N GLU A 37 -13.92 7.77 -3.44
CA GLU A 37 -13.94 7.72 -4.91
C GLU A 37 -14.99 8.68 -5.49
N ASP A 38 -16.20 8.70 -4.92
CA ASP A 38 -17.27 9.63 -5.31
C ASP A 38 -16.93 11.11 -5.06
N LEU A 39 -16.04 11.38 -4.09
CA LEU A 39 -15.69 12.73 -3.62
C LEU A 39 -14.19 13.02 -3.77
N GLU A 40 -13.54 12.44 -4.78
CA GLU A 40 -12.09 12.55 -4.99
C GLU A 40 -11.62 14.02 -5.05
N GLU A 41 -12.43 14.90 -5.63
CA GLU A 41 -12.13 16.34 -5.75
C GLU A 41 -12.14 17.08 -4.39
N LYS A 42 -12.74 16.47 -3.37
CA LYS A 42 -12.86 17.03 -2.01
C LYS A 42 -11.89 16.39 -1.03
N VAL A 43 -11.44 15.16 -1.28
CA VAL A 43 -10.48 14.47 -0.42
C VAL A 43 -9.08 14.84 -0.87
N VAL A 44 -8.34 15.58 -0.03
CA VAL A 44 -6.96 15.99 -0.35
C VAL A 44 -6.02 14.80 -0.22
N HIS A 45 -6.11 14.10 0.91
CA HIS A 45 -5.30 12.92 1.21
C HIS A 45 -6.10 11.93 2.03
N TYR A 46 -5.83 10.65 1.86
CA TYR A 46 -6.27 9.61 2.77
C TYR A 46 -5.16 8.59 2.97
N GLY A 47 -5.21 7.88 4.09
CA GLY A 47 -4.23 6.83 4.39
C GLY A 47 -4.67 5.96 5.55
N PHE A 48 -4.10 4.76 5.59
CA PHE A 48 -4.32 3.79 6.65
C PHE A 48 -3.18 3.89 7.65
N PHE A 49 -3.49 4.05 8.93
CA PHE A 49 -2.53 4.22 10.02
C PHE A 49 -2.75 3.16 11.09
N ARG A 50 -1.69 2.69 11.76
CA ARG A 50 -1.84 1.73 12.89
C ARG A 50 -2.58 2.32 14.08
N CYS A 51 -2.43 3.62 14.31
CA CYS A 51 -3.13 4.34 15.37
C CYS A 51 -3.44 5.76 14.91
N ALA A 52 -4.43 6.37 15.58
CA ALA A 52 -4.81 7.76 15.40
C ALA A 52 -4.02 8.70 16.32
N ASP A 53 -2.74 8.40 16.59
CA ASP A 53 -1.88 9.29 17.39
C ASP A 53 -1.24 10.36 16.50
N PRO A 54 -1.65 11.63 16.61
CA PRO A 54 -1.08 12.70 15.80
C PRO A 54 0.40 12.98 16.12
N GLU A 55 0.90 12.62 17.30
CA GLU A 55 2.32 12.83 17.64
C GLU A 55 3.26 11.80 17.00
N LYS A 56 2.75 10.61 16.70
CA LYS A 56 3.52 9.50 16.11
C LYS A 56 2.68 8.73 15.10
N PRO A 57 2.25 9.37 14.01
CA PRO A 57 1.43 8.71 13.01
C PRO A 57 2.25 7.60 12.35
N LYS A 58 1.72 6.37 12.38
CA LYS A 58 2.34 5.20 11.77
C LYS A 58 1.56 4.81 10.52
N LEU A 59 2.02 5.28 9.37
CA LEU A 59 1.44 4.95 8.07
C LEU A 59 1.63 3.46 7.74
N LEU A 60 0.53 2.74 7.58
CA LEU A 60 0.51 1.36 7.10
C LEU A 60 0.60 1.31 5.59
N CYS A 61 -0.34 1.98 4.92
CA CYS A 61 -0.39 2.08 3.46
C CYS A 61 -1.30 3.23 3.05
N LYS A 62 -1.17 3.64 1.79
CA LYS A 62 -2.03 4.64 1.15
C LYS A 62 -3.14 3.96 0.37
N ASP A 63 -2.80 2.85 -0.28
CA ASP A 63 -3.72 2.12 -1.14
C ASP A 63 -4.46 1.00 -0.39
N SER A 64 -5.75 0.88 -0.68
CA SER A 64 -6.58 -0.21 -0.20
C SER A 64 -6.14 -1.57 -0.78
N GLU A 65 -5.58 -1.58 -1.98
CA GLU A 65 -5.05 -2.80 -2.61
C GLU A 65 -3.87 -3.36 -1.83
N LEU A 66 -2.92 -2.50 -1.42
CA LEU A 66 -1.80 -2.90 -0.56
C LEU A 66 -2.29 -3.45 0.77
N LEU A 67 -3.31 -2.81 1.36
CA LEU A 67 -3.93 -3.30 2.59
C LEU A 67 -4.51 -4.72 2.41
N ALA A 68 -5.19 -4.97 1.29
CA ALA A 68 -5.76 -6.27 0.97
C ALA A 68 -4.68 -7.35 0.81
N THR A 69 -3.58 -7.02 0.13
CA THR A 69 -2.41 -7.89 -0.03
C THR A 69 -1.71 -8.20 1.29
N TYR A 70 -1.58 -7.21 2.18
CA TYR A 70 -0.97 -7.40 3.50
C TYR A 70 -1.81 -8.30 4.41
N GLY A 71 -3.12 -8.28 4.23
CA GLY A 71 -4.08 -9.07 4.99
C GLY A 71 -4.48 -8.40 6.31
N THR A 72 -5.77 -8.45 6.61
CA THR A 72 -6.38 -7.84 7.82
C THR A 72 -5.81 -8.37 9.13
N ASP A 73 -5.23 -9.57 9.13
CA ASP A 73 -4.54 -10.17 10.29
C ASP A 73 -3.30 -9.36 10.71
N LYS A 74 -2.51 -8.88 9.75
CA LYS A 74 -1.25 -8.14 10.01
C LYS A 74 -1.47 -6.65 10.25
N VAL A 75 -2.49 -6.07 9.61
CA VAL A 75 -2.92 -4.67 9.78
C VAL A 75 -3.24 -4.38 11.26
N GLY A 76 -3.89 -5.34 11.91
CA GLY A 76 -4.39 -5.20 13.28
C GLY A 76 -5.74 -4.47 13.32
N LYS A 77 -6.62 -4.90 14.24
CA LYS A 77 -7.98 -4.36 14.38
C LYS A 77 -8.01 -2.89 14.83
N ASP A 78 -6.90 -2.42 15.39
CA ASP A 78 -6.74 -1.07 15.90
C ASP A 78 -6.40 -0.06 14.79
N ALA A 79 -6.10 -0.52 13.58
CA ALA A 79 -5.83 0.37 12.45
C ALA A 79 -7.00 1.33 12.18
N LYS A 80 -6.63 2.50 11.66
CA LYS A 80 -7.50 3.64 11.44
C LYS A 80 -7.32 4.12 10.01
N LEU A 81 -8.43 4.50 9.39
CA LEU A 81 -8.44 5.21 8.13
C LEU A 81 -8.56 6.70 8.44
N VAL A 82 -7.55 7.46 8.06
CA VAL A 82 -7.49 8.92 8.26
C VAL A 82 -7.69 9.60 6.91
N LEU A 83 -8.52 10.64 6.88
CA LEU A 83 -8.80 11.43 5.69
C LEU A 83 -8.65 12.91 6.00
N SER A 84 -8.09 13.63 5.04
CA SER A 84 -8.12 15.08 4.97
C SER A 84 -9.13 15.51 3.91
N VAL A 85 -10.19 16.21 4.32
CA VAL A 85 -11.29 16.62 3.45
C VAL A 85 -11.36 18.14 3.40
N LEU A 86 -11.43 18.71 2.20
CA LEU A 86 -11.60 20.14 1.99
C LEU A 86 -12.91 20.62 2.61
N MET A 87 -12.81 21.71 3.37
CA MET A 87 -13.95 22.43 3.90
C MET A 87 -14.56 23.31 2.80
N ASP A 88 -15.84 23.09 2.54
CA ASP A 88 -16.63 23.91 1.64
C ASP A 88 -18.01 24.13 2.28
N ASP A 89 -18.28 25.35 2.75
CA ASP A 89 -19.53 25.71 3.43
C ASP A 89 -20.80 25.48 2.59
N LYS A 90 -20.66 25.38 1.27
CA LYS A 90 -21.80 25.14 0.37
C LYS A 90 -22.00 23.66 0.08
N ASP A 91 -21.00 22.85 0.40
CA ASP A 91 -20.94 21.45 0.04
C ASP A 91 -21.28 20.56 1.24
N LYS A 92 -22.09 19.53 0.98
CA LYS A 92 -22.51 18.56 1.99
C LYS A 92 -21.64 17.30 2.00
N SER A 93 -20.50 17.33 1.31
CA SER A 93 -19.54 16.23 1.24
C SER A 93 -19.12 15.72 2.61
N LEU A 94 -18.77 16.63 3.52
CA LEU A 94 -18.39 16.25 4.90
C LEU A 94 -19.51 15.50 5.62
N LEU A 95 -20.78 15.85 5.37
CA LEU A 95 -21.93 15.17 6.00
C LEU A 95 -22.01 13.69 5.61
N ARG A 96 -21.55 13.31 4.41
CA ARG A 96 -21.53 11.90 4.00
C ARG A 96 -20.53 11.10 4.82
N PHE A 97 -19.37 11.66 5.11
CA PHE A 97 -18.40 11.04 6.00
C PHE A 97 -18.95 10.97 7.44
N VAL A 98 -19.56 12.04 7.94
CA VAL A 98 -20.15 12.08 9.28
C VAL A 98 -21.27 11.05 9.46
N ASP A 99 -22.10 10.81 8.44
CA ASP A 99 -23.21 9.84 8.47
C ASP A 99 -22.72 8.39 8.67
N VAL A 100 -21.50 8.07 8.19
CA VAL A 100 -20.85 6.77 8.42
C VAL A 100 -20.40 6.58 9.88
N GLY A 101 -20.33 7.67 10.64
CA GLY A 101 -19.96 7.68 12.06
C GLY A 101 -18.46 7.57 12.28
N PRO A 102 -17.67 8.60 11.93
CA PRO A 102 -16.24 8.61 12.22
C PRO A 102 -15.96 8.53 13.71
N ASN A 103 -14.81 7.97 14.06
CA ASN A 103 -14.31 7.91 15.43
C ASN A 103 -13.86 9.28 15.92
N TYR A 104 -13.36 10.12 14.99
CA TYR A 104 -12.96 11.48 15.26
C TYR A 104 -13.24 12.37 14.04
N VAL A 105 -13.68 13.59 14.32
CA VAL A 105 -13.79 14.69 13.36
C VAL A 105 -13.18 15.90 14.05
N SER A 106 -12.30 16.61 13.34
CA SER A 106 -11.75 17.85 13.88
C SER A 106 -12.87 18.83 14.24
N PRO A 107 -12.80 19.47 15.42
CA PRO A 107 -13.85 20.38 15.89
C PRO A 107 -13.94 21.65 15.05
N ASP A 108 -12.82 22.06 14.45
CA ASP A 108 -12.66 23.25 13.63
C ASP A 108 -11.55 23.05 12.60
N HIS A 109 -11.44 24.00 11.67
CA HIS A 109 -10.49 23.94 10.57
C HIS A 109 -9.04 24.17 11.02
N ASP A 110 -8.80 24.97 12.05
CA ASP A 110 -7.46 25.19 12.60
C ASP A 110 -6.89 23.87 13.13
N SER A 111 -7.69 23.15 13.93
CA SER A 111 -7.36 21.82 14.45
C SER A 111 -7.24 20.79 13.32
N GLY A 112 -8.11 20.87 12.31
CA GLY A 112 -8.05 20.00 11.13
C GLY A 112 -6.78 20.16 10.31
N ILE A 113 -6.31 21.39 10.12
CA ILE A 113 -5.04 21.68 9.45
C ILE A 113 -3.87 21.18 10.29
N ASP A 114 -3.84 21.49 11.60
CA ASP A 114 -2.74 21.09 12.49
C ASP A 114 -2.60 19.57 12.59
N ASP A 115 -3.71 18.84 12.74
CA ASP A 115 -3.69 17.38 12.78
C ASP A 115 -3.33 16.79 11.41
N ALA A 116 -3.88 17.34 10.32
CA ALA A 116 -3.57 16.85 8.98
C ALA A 116 -2.11 17.02 8.61
N ILE A 117 -1.43 18.10 9.01
CA ILE A 117 0.01 18.27 8.76
C ILE A 117 0.83 17.21 9.48
N LYS A 118 0.36 16.72 10.64
CA LYS A 118 1.03 15.63 11.37
C LYS A 118 0.87 14.30 10.66
N PHE A 119 -0.37 13.94 10.27
CA PHE A 119 -0.66 12.68 9.58
C PHE A 119 -0.15 12.64 8.13
N PHE A 120 -0.22 13.78 7.45
CA PHE A 120 0.15 13.99 6.05
C PHE A 120 1.24 15.07 5.98
N PRO A 121 2.48 14.74 6.35
CA PRO A 121 3.61 15.65 6.22
C PRO A 121 3.90 15.99 4.75
N TYR A 122 4.80 16.96 4.53
CA TYR A 122 5.14 17.41 3.17
C TYR A 122 5.63 16.29 2.25
N ASP A 123 6.45 15.39 2.80
CA ASP A 123 7.02 14.23 2.13
C ASP A 123 6.05 13.04 2.12
N PHE A 124 4.80 13.23 2.56
CA PHE A 124 3.81 12.15 2.64
C PHE A 124 3.72 11.37 1.35
N ASP A 125 3.70 12.02 0.17
CA ASP A 125 3.62 11.33 -1.12
C ASP A 125 4.82 10.42 -1.39
N GLU A 126 6.01 10.79 -0.90
CA GLU A 126 7.26 10.02 -1.03
C GLU A 126 7.41 8.93 0.05
N MET A 127 6.70 9.05 1.17
CA MET A 127 6.76 8.07 2.25
C MET A 127 6.15 6.72 1.84
N ASP A 128 6.92 5.65 2.04
CA ASP A 128 6.41 4.29 1.93
C ASP A 128 5.78 3.84 3.26
N GLY A 129 4.56 3.30 3.17
CA GLY A 129 3.89 2.69 4.32
C GLY A 129 4.55 1.37 4.73
N GLU A 130 4.34 0.96 5.98
CA GLU A 130 4.85 -0.30 6.53
C GLU A 130 4.58 -1.52 5.63
N VAL A 131 3.42 -1.56 4.97
CA VAL A 131 3.04 -2.64 4.05
C VAL A 131 3.97 -2.71 2.85
N LYS A 132 4.27 -1.56 2.23
CA LYS A 132 5.12 -1.50 1.04
C LYS A 132 6.56 -1.86 1.38
N LEU A 133 7.05 -1.41 2.54
CA LEU A 133 8.34 -1.80 3.09
C LEU A 133 8.44 -3.31 3.37
N TRP A 134 7.35 -3.93 3.85
CA TRP A 134 7.29 -5.36 4.09
C TRP A 134 7.31 -6.17 2.78
N LEU A 135 6.56 -5.74 1.77
CA LEU A 135 6.54 -6.38 0.45
C LEU A 135 7.91 -6.29 -0.25
N ALA A 136 8.56 -5.13 -0.19
CA ALA A 136 9.89 -4.95 -0.78
C ALA A 136 10.95 -5.85 -0.11
N GLN A 137 10.88 -6.04 1.22
CA GLN A 137 11.76 -6.97 1.93
C GLN A 137 11.48 -8.44 1.57
N GLN A 138 10.21 -8.79 1.31
CA GLN A 138 9.85 -10.13 0.89
C GLN A 138 10.40 -10.43 -0.52
N GLU A 139 10.29 -9.48 -1.46
CA GLU A 139 10.81 -9.64 -2.82
C GLU A 139 12.32 -9.88 -2.83
N VAL A 140 13.11 -9.09 -2.08
CA VAL A 140 14.56 -9.30 -1.95
C VAL A 140 14.90 -10.68 -1.38
N ARG A 141 14.11 -11.18 -0.42
CA ARG A 141 14.35 -12.50 0.16
C ARG A 141 14.02 -13.62 -0.83
N ASP A 142 12.93 -13.48 -1.57
CA ASP A 142 12.52 -14.47 -2.57
C ASP A 142 13.50 -14.49 -3.78
N GLU A 143 14.19 -13.37 -4.06
CA GLU A 143 15.28 -13.28 -5.04
C GLU A 143 16.57 -13.98 -4.57
N GLU A 144 16.93 -13.85 -3.29
CA GLU A 144 18.11 -14.52 -2.70
C GLU A 144 17.94 -16.06 -2.60
N ASP A 145 16.71 -16.57 -2.45
CA ASP A 145 16.42 -18.02 -2.40
C ASP A 145 16.40 -18.69 -3.80
N ILE A 146 16.53 -17.94 -4.91
CA ILE A 146 16.58 -18.48 -6.29
C ILE A 146 18.03 -18.67 -6.79
N ASP A 147 19.03 -18.05 -6.15
CA ASP A 147 20.45 -18.12 -6.58
C ASP A 147 21.22 -19.34 -6.00
N ASP A 148 20.60 -20.13 -5.11
CA ASP A 148 21.23 -21.29 -4.44
C ASP A 148 20.90 -22.66 -5.06
N ASP A 149 20.43 -22.73 -6.32
CA ASP A 149 20.24 -23.99 -7.07
C ASP A 149 21.11 -24.08 -8.35
N HIS A 150 22.30 -23.46 -8.33
CA HIS A 150 23.31 -23.65 -9.38
C HIS A 150 24.70 -23.99 -8.84
N GLU A 151 24.80 -25.04 -8.01
CA GLU A 151 26.07 -25.76 -7.87
C GLU A 151 25.85 -27.23 -7.50
N LEU A 152 25.90 -28.14 -8.49
CA LEU A 152 26.50 -29.48 -8.32
C LEU A 152 26.86 -30.09 -9.69
N GLY A 153 28.16 -30.13 -9.98
CA GLY A 153 28.72 -30.91 -11.08
C GLY A 153 30.16 -30.56 -11.45
N GLU A 154 31.09 -30.62 -10.48
CA GLU A 154 32.50 -30.99 -10.73
C GLU A 154 32.48 -32.35 -11.47
N ASP A 155 33.26 -32.71 -12.48
CA ASP A 155 34.70 -32.62 -12.74
C ASP A 155 34.99 -32.98 -14.22
N GLU A 156 36.03 -32.41 -14.85
CA GLU A 156 36.95 -33.17 -15.73
C GLU A 156 38.12 -32.26 -16.18
N GLU A 157 39.28 -32.47 -15.57
CA GLU A 157 40.56 -32.01 -16.12
C GLU A 157 41.13 -33.05 -17.11
N GLY A 158 41.66 -32.58 -18.24
CA GLY A 158 42.89 -33.17 -18.81
C GLY A 158 42.80 -34.00 -20.11
N VAL A 159 42.86 -33.30 -21.25
CA VAL A 159 43.62 -33.57 -22.50
C VAL A 159 44.10 -35.02 -22.83
N THR A 160 43.68 -35.61 -23.96
CA THR A 160 44.42 -35.79 -25.25
C THR A 160 43.83 -36.90 -26.13
N GLU A 161 43.53 -36.52 -27.38
CA GLU A 161 43.78 -37.15 -28.68
C GLU A 161 43.39 -38.61 -29.04
N GLU A 162 42.86 -38.67 -30.27
CA GLU A 162 43.04 -39.70 -31.31
C GLU A 162 42.15 -40.97 -31.38
N GLU A 163 41.31 -40.94 -32.42
CA GLU A 163 41.18 -41.93 -33.50
C GLU A 163 40.28 -43.20 -33.39
N ASN A 164 39.55 -43.36 -34.51
CA ASN A 164 38.93 -44.55 -35.12
C ASN A 164 37.52 -45.04 -34.71
N SER A 165 36.57 -44.85 -35.65
CA SER A 165 35.39 -45.67 -35.96
C SER A 165 35.76 -47.16 -36.28
N PRO A 166 34.86 -48.11 -36.67
CA PRO A 166 33.38 -48.10 -36.81
C PRO A 166 32.63 -49.40 -36.34
N GLN A 167 31.27 -49.40 -36.46
CA GLN A 167 30.32 -50.56 -36.65
C GLN A 167 30.20 -51.60 -35.49
N ASP A 168 29.09 -52.30 -35.20
CA ASP A 168 27.99 -52.85 -36.01
C ASP A 168 26.77 -53.28 -35.12
N GLN A 169 25.55 -53.04 -35.62
CA GLN A 169 24.27 -53.79 -35.57
C GLN A 169 23.73 -54.61 -34.36
N GLN A 170 22.37 -54.67 -34.37
CA GLN A 170 21.40 -55.68 -33.88
C GLN A 170 20.72 -55.36 -32.54
N GLN A 171 19.42 -55.55 -32.29
CA GLN A 171 18.17 -55.83 -33.03
C GLN A 171 17.06 -55.84 -31.94
N GLU A 172 15.86 -55.31 -32.19
CA GLU A 172 14.69 -55.35 -31.26
C GLU A 172 14.14 -56.79 -31.02
N PRO A 173 12.96 -57.07 -30.37
CA PRO A 173 11.97 -56.27 -29.60
C PRO A 173 11.32 -56.99 -28.36
N ALA A 174 10.32 -56.31 -27.75
CA ALA A 174 9.00 -56.83 -27.31
C ALA A 174 8.65 -56.97 -25.80
N GLN A 175 7.73 -56.07 -25.37
CA GLN A 175 6.44 -56.26 -24.66
C GLN A 175 6.28 -57.36 -23.58
N SER A 176 5.66 -57.02 -22.44
CA SER A 176 4.34 -57.57 -22.05
C SER A 176 3.74 -56.92 -20.78
N THR A 177 2.46 -56.62 -20.92
CA THR A 177 1.37 -56.19 -20.03
C THR A 177 1.16 -57.07 -18.78
N VAL A 178 0.60 -56.53 -17.68
CA VAL A 178 -0.76 -56.86 -17.14
C VAL A 178 -1.00 -56.28 -15.73
N VAL A 179 -2.20 -55.72 -15.63
CA VAL A 179 -2.95 -55.19 -14.49
C VAL A 179 -3.32 -56.28 -13.48
N GLY A 180 -3.29 -55.95 -12.19
CA GLY A 180 -3.99 -56.67 -11.12
C GLY A 180 -4.79 -55.68 -10.29
#